data_AF-A0A7T8H2C9-F1
#
_entry.id   AF-A0A7T8H2C9-F1
#
_cell.length_a   1.000
_cell.length_b   1.000
_cell.length_c   1.000
_cell.angle_alpha   90.00
_cell.angle_beta   90.00
_cell.angle_gamma   90.00
#
_symmetry.space_group_name_H-M   'P 1'
#
loop_
_entity.id
_entity.type
_entity.pdbx_description
1 polymer ?
#
loop_
_entity_poly.entity_id
_entity_poly.type
_entity_poly.pdbx_seq_one_letter_code
_entity_poly.pdbx_strand_id
1 'polypeptide(L)' 'MSHWYPNLNENHSNHEWLCERAILAPTNETVGSINSNLLKQIPDEERSYSSVDSVTETDQ' A
#
# COMPACT_ATOMS: atom_id res chain seq x y z
N MET A 1 7.67 13.87 -4.06
CA MET A 1 6.37 13.66 -4.71
C MET A 1 5.37 13.37 -3.59
N SER A 2 4.75 14.42 -3.05
CA SER A 2 3.96 14.39 -1.79
C SER A 2 2.50 14.82 -1.99
N HIS A 3 2.01 14.86 -3.24
CA HIS A 3 0.72 15.47 -3.55
C HIS A 3 -0.46 14.76 -2.86
N TRP A 4 -0.41 13.43 -2.76
CA TRP A 4 -1.48 12.63 -2.15
C TRP A 4 -1.28 12.34 -0.66
N TYR A 5 -0.02 12.25 -0.23
CA TYR A 5 0.38 11.97 1.16
C TYR A 5 1.38 13.03 1.63
N PRO A 6 0.91 14.26 1.97
CA PRO A 6 1.77 15.27 2.57
C PRO A 6 2.26 14.77 3.93
N ASN A 7 3.49 15.09 4.32
CA ASN A 7 4.05 14.70 5.64
C ASN A 7 3.99 13.18 5.91
N LEU A 8 4.18 12.34 4.88
CA LEU A 8 4.19 10.89 5.01
C LEU A 8 5.18 10.41 6.09
N ASN A 9 6.37 11.03 6.16
CA ASN A 9 7.38 10.68 7.17
C ASN A 9 6.88 10.84 8.61
N GLU A 10 5.99 11.80 8.87
CA GLU A 10 5.43 12.03 10.22
C GLU A 10 4.24 11.12 10.52
N ASN A 11 3.51 10.69 9.48
CA ASN A 11 2.22 10.01 9.62
C ASN A 11 2.20 8.55 9.14
N HIS A 12 3.32 7.99 8.66
CA HIS A 12 3.38 6.62 8.14
C HIS A 12 2.95 5.55 9.17
N SER A 13 3.08 5.82 10.46
CA SER A 13 2.59 4.93 11.53
C SER A 13 1.14 5.21 11.97
N ASN A 14 0.51 6.27 11.47
CA ASN A 14 -0.87 6.63 11.81
C ASN A 14 -1.85 5.99 10.81
N HIS A 15 -2.51 4.93 11.25
CA HIS A 15 -3.45 4.18 10.43
C HIS A 15 -4.66 5.02 9.98
N GLU A 16 -5.27 5.80 10.88
CA GLU A 16 -6.44 6.63 10.56
C GLU A 16 -6.10 7.65 9.47
N TRP A 17 -4.94 8.30 9.60
CA TRP A 17 -4.47 9.28 8.63
C TRP A 17 -4.23 8.68 7.23
N LEU A 18 -3.70 7.45 7.16
CA LEU A 18 -3.51 6.73 5.91
C LEU A 18 -4.85 6.34 5.27
N CYS A 19 -5.81 5.88 6.07
CA CYS A 19 -7.12 5.41 5.60
C CYS A 19 -8.03 6.50 5.04
N GLU A 20 -7.85 7.77 5.45
CA GLU A 20 -8.59 8.91 4.91
C GLU A 20 -8.23 9.26 3.45
N ARG A 21 -7.18 8.66 2.90
CA ARG A 21 -6.58 9.06 1.62
C ARG A 21 -6.62 7.90 0.63
N ALA A 22 -7.03 8.20 -0.61
CA ALA A 22 -7.08 7.23 -1.71
C ALA A 22 -6.32 7.75 -2.93
N ILE A 23 -5.56 6.87 -3.58
CA ILE A 23 -4.94 7.13 -4.89
C ILE A 23 -5.88 6.57 -5.96
N LEU A 24 -6.40 7.47 -6.80
CA LEU A 24 -7.21 7.11 -7.96
C LEU A 24 -6.39 7.38 -9.22
N ALA A 25 -6.20 6.35 -10.03
CA ALA A 25 -5.58 6.46 -11.35
C ALA A 25 -6.33 5.58 -12.37
N PRO A 26 -6.22 5.87 -13.68
CA PRO A 26 -6.95 5.11 -14.71
C PRO A 26 -6.58 3.62 -14.80
N THR A 27 -5.39 3.23 -14.36
CA THR A 27 -4.90 1.84 -14.42
C THR A 27 -4.25 1.40 -13.10
N ASN A 28 -4.38 0.11 -12.79
CA ASN A 28 -3.74 -0.51 -11.62
C ASN A 28 -2.20 -0.41 -11.67
N GLU A 29 -1.62 -0.46 -12.87
CA GLU A 29 -0.18 -0.25 -13.06
C GLU A 29 0.26 1.14 -12.57
N THR A 30 -0.53 2.17 -12.88
CA THR A 30 -0.27 3.54 -12.43
C THR A 30 -0.40 3.65 -10.91
N VAL A 31 -1.44 3.06 -10.32
CA VAL A 31 -1.60 3.00 -8.86
C VAL A 31 -0.43 2.26 -8.21
N GLY A 32 -0.01 1.13 -8.79
CA GLY A 32 1.12 0.33 -8.32
C GLY A 32 2.42 1.13 -8.30
N SER A 33 2.73 1.85 -9.38
CA SER A 33 3.92 2.71 -9.47
C SER A 33 3.94 3.79 -8.38
N ILE A 34 2.79 4.45 -8.15
CA ILE A 34 2.66 5.48 -7.10
C ILE A 34 2.83 4.85 -5.71
N ASN A 35 2.15 3.74 -5.43
CA ASN A 35 2.26 3.04 -4.14
C ASN A 35 3.70 2.59 -3.86
N SER A 36 4.40 2.01 -4.84
CA SER A 36 5.81 1.63 -4.69
C SER A 36 6.73 2.83 -4.45
N ASN A 37 6.45 3.99 -5.06
CA ASN A 37 7.22 5.21 -4.82
C ASN A 37 7.01 5.77 -3.41
N LEU A 38 5.79 5.70 -2.88
CA LEU A 38 5.48 6.10 -1.51
C LEU A 38 6.11 5.16 -0.48
N LEU A 39 6.03 3.85 -0.71
CA LEU A 39 6.63 2.85 0.17
C LEU A 39 8.15 3.06 0.33
N LYS A 40 8.86 3.36 -0.76
CA LYS A 40 10.31 3.66 -0.74
C LYS A 40 10.70 4.92 0.04
N GLN A 41 9.74 5.79 0.35
CA GLN A 41 9.99 7.00 1.15
C GLN A 41 9.87 6.72 2.65
N ILE A 42 9.27 5.60 3.05
CA ILE A 42 9.13 5.19 4.45
C ILE A 42 10.50 4.66 4.91
N PRO A 43 11.05 5.14 6.05
CA PRO A 43 12.39 4.77 6.51
C PRO A 43 12.48 3.37 7.14
N ASP A 44 11.35 2.67 7.28
CA ASP A 44 11.25 1.34 7.89
C ASP A 44 11.57 0.22 6.89
N GLU A 45 11.73 -0.99 7.42
CA GLU A 45 11.98 -2.19 6.62
C GLU A 45 10.77 -2.56 5.74
N GLU A 46 11.02 -2.76 4.45
CA GLU A 46 10.01 -3.25 3.52
C GLU A 46 9.67 -4.72 3.81
N ARG A 47 8.36 -5.02 3.85
CA ARG A 47 7.87 -6.39 4.02
C ARG A 47 6.91 -6.77 2.90
N SER A 48 7.15 -7.92 2.29
CA SER A 48 6.24 -8.56 1.34
C SER A 48 5.43 -9.64 2.02
N TYR A 49 4.13 -9.68 1.72
CA TYR A 49 3.19 -10.70 2.20
C TYR A 49 2.67 -11.47 0.99
N SER A 50 2.91 -12.79 0.96
CA SER A 50 2.38 -13.65 -0.10
C SER A 50 0.90 -13.94 0.12
N SER A 51 0.11 -13.96 -0.95
CA SER A 51 -1.27 -14.47 -0.89
C SER A 51 -1.26 -15.97 -0.57
N VAL A 52 -2.30 -16.43 0.12
CA VAL A 52 -2.57 -17.85 0.33
C VAL A 52 -3.75 -18.23 -0.54
N ASP A 53 -3.47 -18.88 -1.67
CA ASP A 53 -4.49 -19.41 -2.58
C ASP A 53 -4.67 -20.91 -2.31
N SER A 54 -5.24 -21.24 -1.16
CA SER A 54 -5.63 -22.62 -0.85
C SER A 54 -7.09 -22.85 -1.25
N VAL A 55 -7.31 -23.82 -2.14
CA VAL A 55 -8.65 -24.37 -2.37
C VAL A 55 -8.91 -25.31 -1.20
N THR A 56 -9.96 -25.07 -0.41
CA THR A 56 -10.41 -26.07 0.55
C THR A 56 -10.81 -27.31 -0.24
N GLU A 57 -10.03 -28.39 -0.17
CA GLU A 57 -10.52 -29.71 -0.57
C GLU A 57 -11.68 -30.03 0.38
N THR A 58 -12.91 -29.90 -0.09
CA THR A 58 -14.05 -30.48 0.60
C THR A 58 -13.91 -31.99 0.52
N ASP A 59 -13.62 -32.63 1.66
CA ASP A 59 -13.71 -34.07 1.85
C ASP A 59 -15.04 -34.59 1.27
N GLN A 60 -14.94 -35.65 0.46
CA GLN A 60 -16.00 -36.23 -0.35
C GLN A 60 -16.96 -37.10 0.47
#